data_AF-A0A7K7SVD0-F1
#
_entry.id   AF-A0A7K7SVD0-F1
#
_cell.length_a   1.000
_cell.length_b   1.000
_cell.length_c   1.000
_cell.angle_alpha   90.00
_cell.angle_beta   90.00
_cell.angle_gamma   90.00
#
_symmetry.space_group_name_H-M   'P 1'
#
loop_
_entity.id
_entity.type
_entity.pdbx_description
1 polymer ?
#
loop_
_entity_poly.entity_id
_entity_poly.type
_entity_poly.pdbx_seq_one_letter_code
_entity_poly.pdbx_strand_id
1 'polypeptide(L)'
;AARDGLGEALARLLMLSKRCPFPDVRQKSEAILGGVQELGIRIPRPLGHGPSRFIPEKETIQVGHEDARMHTLFADSFATLGRLDNVTLVMVFHPQYLESFLKTQHYLLQMDGPLPLHYRHYIGIMAAARHQCSYLVNLHVNDFLHVGGDPKWLNGLENAPQKLQNLGELNKMLAHRPWLITKEHIEQLLKTEENSWSLAELIHAVVLLTHYHSLASFTFGCGISPEIDCEGGHTFRPPSVSNYCICDITNGYHGVDEIHASPTGSIPSTESVCEVEALMEKMKQLQECRDEEEASQEEMATRFEREKRESMFVYSSEDEESAATRDVSRHFEDTSYGYKDFSRHGMHVPTFRVQDYSWEDHGYSLVNRLYPDVGQLLDEKFHIAYNLTYNTMAMHKDVDTSMLRRAIWNYIHCMFGIRYDDYDYGEINQLLDRSFKVYIKTVVCTPEKTTKRMYDSFWRQFEHSEKVHVNLLLVEARMQAELLYALRAITRYMT
;
A
#
# COMPACT_ATOMS: atom_id res chain seq x y z
N ALA A 1 -31.77 8.99 -13.66
CA ALA A 1 -32.03 10.19 -12.83
C ALA A 1 -32.63 9.82 -11.47
N ALA A 2 -33.96 9.69 -11.30
CA ALA A 2 -34.54 9.39 -9.97
C ALA A 2 -34.32 7.95 -9.45
N ARG A 3 -34.11 6.98 -10.35
CA ARG A 3 -33.80 5.58 -9.97
C ARG A 3 -32.32 5.37 -9.59
N ASP A 4 -31.40 6.19 -10.09
CA ASP A 4 -29.96 6.07 -9.78
C ASP A 4 -29.68 6.57 -8.36
N GLY A 5 -30.24 7.72 -7.98
CA GLY A 5 -30.03 8.29 -6.64
C GLY A 5 -30.61 7.46 -5.49
N LEU A 6 -31.69 6.70 -5.71
CA LEU A 6 -32.22 5.80 -4.69
C LEU A 6 -31.26 4.62 -4.43
N GLY A 7 -30.66 4.06 -5.49
CA GLY A 7 -29.71 2.96 -5.35
C GLY A 7 -28.48 3.37 -4.54
N GLU A 8 -27.88 4.51 -4.88
CA GLU A 8 -26.75 5.11 -4.14
C GLU A 8 -27.10 5.39 -2.67
N ALA A 9 -28.28 5.97 -2.42
CA ALA A 9 -28.73 6.23 -1.05
C ALA A 9 -28.90 4.94 -0.22
N LEU A 10 -29.46 3.88 -0.83
CA LEU A 10 -29.60 2.58 -0.17
C LEU A 10 -28.24 1.90 0.06
N ALA A 11 -27.30 2.03 -0.86
CA ALA A 11 -25.94 1.50 -0.71
C ALA A 11 -25.19 2.21 0.43
N ARG A 12 -25.34 3.54 0.53
CA ARG A 12 -24.80 4.32 1.64
C ARG A 12 -25.45 3.94 2.99
N LEU A 13 -26.77 3.74 3.02
CA LEU A 13 -27.45 3.23 4.22
C LEU A 13 -26.96 1.85 4.63
N LEU A 14 -26.69 0.96 3.66
CA LEU A 14 -26.09 -0.35 3.93
C LEU A 14 -24.70 -0.19 4.56
N MET A 15 -23.83 0.67 4.00
CA MET A 15 -22.53 0.98 4.59
C MET A 15 -22.69 1.47 6.03
N LEU A 16 -23.58 2.44 6.29
CA LEU A 16 -23.83 2.96 7.65
C LEU A 16 -24.31 1.87 8.61
N SER A 17 -25.22 0.99 8.17
CA SER A 17 -25.74 -0.11 8.99
C SER A 17 -24.66 -1.10 9.44
N LYS A 18 -23.58 -1.23 8.67
CA LYS A 18 -22.51 -2.20 8.93
C LYS A 18 -21.26 -1.58 9.53
N ARG A 19 -20.91 -0.34 9.17
CA ARG A 19 -19.59 0.24 9.43
C ARG A 19 -19.57 1.54 10.22
N CYS A 20 -20.73 2.14 10.47
CA CYS A 20 -20.75 3.32 11.32
C CYS A 20 -20.27 2.93 12.73
N PRO A 21 -19.31 3.63 13.35
CA PRO A 21 -18.84 3.31 14.70
C PRO A 21 -19.94 3.44 15.77
N PHE A 22 -20.94 4.29 15.53
CA PHE A 22 -22.03 4.59 16.45
C PHE A 22 -23.17 3.56 16.38
N PRO A 23 -23.44 2.80 17.47
CA PRO A 23 -24.45 1.73 17.45
C PRO A 23 -25.86 2.18 17.11
N ASP A 24 -26.25 3.38 17.55
CA ASP A 24 -27.59 3.91 17.30
C ASP A 24 -27.81 4.26 15.81
N VAL A 25 -26.76 4.75 15.14
CA VAL A 25 -26.77 5.00 13.69
C VAL A 25 -26.86 3.67 12.93
N ARG A 26 -26.12 2.63 13.35
CA ARG A 26 -26.21 1.30 12.74
C ARG A 26 -27.63 0.73 12.83
N GLN A 27 -28.20 0.72 14.03
CA GLN A 27 -29.55 0.21 14.29
C GLN A 27 -30.63 0.96 13.52
N LYS A 28 -30.56 2.31 13.49
CA LYS A 28 -31.52 3.13 12.72
C LYS A 28 -31.38 2.89 11.22
N SER A 29 -30.16 2.78 10.70
CA SER A 29 -29.92 2.50 9.28
C SER A 29 -30.46 1.12 8.87
N GLU A 30 -30.26 0.12 9.72
CA GLU A 30 -30.81 -1.23 9.53
C GLU A 30 -32.35 -1.24 9.58
N ALA A 31 -32.96 -0.51 10.52
CA ALA A 31 -34.41 -0.35 10.59
C ALA A 31 -34.99 0.34 9.33
N ILE A 32 -34.31 1.36 8.79
CA ILE A 32 -34.71 2.02 7.54
C ILE A 32 -34.64 1.02 6.38
N LEU A 33 -33.55 0.26 6.26
CA LEU A 33 -33.42 -0.78 5.22
C LEU A 33 -34.51 -1.85 5.34
N GLY A 34 -34.82 -2.29 6.57
CA GLY A 34 -35.93 -3.21 6.85
C GLY A 34 -37.27 -2.65 6.38
N GLY A 35 -37.59 -1.40 6.71
CA GLY A 35 -38.81 -0.75 6.25
C GLY A 35 -38.89 -0.60 4.73
N VAL A 36 -37.78 -0.29 4.06
CA VAL A 36 -37.70 -0.25 2.59
C VAL A 36 -37.96 -1.64 1.99
N GLN A 37 -37.43 -2.69 2.62
CA GLN A 37 -37.65 -4.07 2.19
C GLN A 37 -39.11 -4.51 2.37
N GLU A 38 -39.77 -4.12 3.47
CA GLU A 38 -41.20 -4.36 3.72
C GLU A 38 -42.11 -3.70 2.66
N LEU A 39 -41.68 -2.57 2.11
CA LEU A 39 -42.35 -1.89 0.98
C LEU A 39 -42.14 -2.61 -0.37
N GLY A 40 -41.45 -3.75 -0.38
CA GLY A 40 -41.17 -4.54 -1.60
C GLY A 40 -40.05 -3.96 -2.47
N ILE A 41 -39.31 -2.96 -1.98
CA ILE A 41 -38.16 -2.39 -2.67
C ILE A 41 -36.93 -3.26 -2.37
N ARG A 42 -36.17 -3.61 -3.41
CA ARG A 42 -34.95 -4.39 -3.23
C ARG A 42 -33.88 -3.54 -2.55
N ILE A 43 -33.33 -4.05 -1.45
CA ILE A 43 -32.20 -3.45 -0.75
C ILE A 43 -30.87 -4.06 -1.23
N PRO A 44 -29.77 -3.30 -1.17
CA PRO A 44 -28.46 -3.83 -1.50
C PRO A 44 -27.97 -4.78 -0.40
N ARG A 45 -27.09 -5.71 -0.78
CA ARG A 45 -26.34 -6.57 0.14
C ARG A 45 -24.85 -6.53 -0.22
N PRO A 46 -23.94 -6.70 0.76
CA PRO A 46 -22.50 -6.76 0.49
C PRO A 46 -22.16 -7.90 -0.48
N LEU A 47 -21.23 -7.65 -1.40
CA LEU A 47 -20.68 -8.67 -2.30
C LEU A 47 -19.48 -9.41 -1.69
N GLY A 48 -18.70 -8.74 -0.85
CA GLY A 48 -17.50 -9.30 -0.22
C GLY A 48 -17.75 -9.81 1.21
N HIS A 49 -16.87 -10.70 1.65
CA HIS A 49 -16.80 -11.25 3.02
C HIS A 49 -15.78 -10.46 3.86
N GLY A 50 -16.03 -9.16 4.06
CA GLY A 50 -15.18 -8.29 4.87
C GLY A 50 -14.19 -7.40 4.09
N PRO A 51 -13.28 -6.72 4.81
CA PRO A 51 -12.45 -5.64 4.25
C PRO A 51 -11.28 -6.12 3.38
N SER A 52 -10.93 -7.41 3.46
CA SER A 52 -9.87 -8.05 2.68
C SER A 52 -10.38 -9.33 2.03
N ARG A 53 -9.94 -9.59 0.79
CA ARG A 53 -10.15 -10.87 0.10
C ARG A 53 -9.15 -11.95 0.50
N PHE A 54 -8.08 -11.57 1.21
CA PHE A 54 -7.01 -12.48 1.62
C PHE A 54 -7.19 -12.99 3.05
N ILE A 55 -7.76 -12.14 3.92
CA ILE A 55 -7.98 -12.42 5.35
C ILE A 55 -9.42 -12.90 5.56
N PRO A 56 -9.66 -14.06 6.20
CA PRO A 56 -11.01 -14.51 6.54
C PRO A 56 -11.78 -13.51 7.40
N GLU A 57 -13.05 -13.25 7.09
CA GLU A 57 -13.91 -12.27 7.78
C GLU A 57 -13.94 -12.45 9.32
N LYS A 58 -13.93 -13.71 9.78
CA LYS A 58 -13.94 -14.07 11.21
C LYS A 58 -12.66 -13.66 11.95
N GLU A 59 -11.56 -13.42 11.22
CA GLU A 59 -10.26 -13.00 11.75
C GLU A 59 -10.06 -11.49 11.59
N THR A 60 -11.00 -10.79 10.94
CA THR A 60 -11.00 -9.33 10.85
C THR A 60 -11.73 -8.69 12.04
N ILE A 61 -11.32 -7.48 12.41
CA ILE A 61 -11.95 -6.72 13.49
C ILE A 61 -13.30 -6.19 13.00
N GLN A 62 -14.38 -6.59 13.69
CA GLN A 62 -15.75 -6.20 13.38
C GLN A 62 -16.12 -4.90 14.11
N VAL A 63 -16.72 -3.95 13.39
CA VAL A 63 -17.18 -2.67 13.97
C VAL A 63 -18.27 -2.92 15.01
N GLY A 64 -18.07 -2.39 16.22
CA GLY A 64 -18.85 -2.64 17.42
C GLY A 64 -18.28 -3.71 18.36
N HIS A 65 -17.20 -4.41 17.97
CA HIS A 65 -16.53 -5.44 18.78
C HIS A 65 -15.04 -5.12 19.03
N GLU A 66 -14.59 -3.93 18.67
CA GLU A 66 -13.25 -3.43 18.92
C GLU A 66 -13.01 -2.96 20.37
N ASP A 67 -11.74 -2.80 20.74
CA ASP A 67 -11.38 -2.20 22.04
C ASP A 67 -11.60 -0.67 22.04
N ALA A 68 -11.49 -0.03 23.21
CA ALA A 68 -11.72 1.40 23.37
C ALA A 68 -10.77 2.29 22.53
N ARG A 69 -9.53 1.86 22.32
CA ARG A 69 -8.54 2.62 21.53
C ARG A 69 -8.92 2.56 20.05
N MET A 70 -9.20 1.36 19.54
CA MET A 70 -9.64 1.15 18.17
C MET A 70 -10.96 1.88 17.88
N HIS A 71 -11.91 1.84 18.82
CA HIS A 71 -13.18 2.54 18.70
C HIS A 71 -12.99 4.05 18.53
N THR A 72 -12.04 4.63 19.28
CA THR A 72 -11.73 6.07 19.20
C THR A 72 -11.17 6.41 17.82
N LEU A 73 -10.23 5.63 17.29
CA LEU A 73 -9.70 5.81 15.93
C LEU A 73 -10.79 5.69 14.86
N PHE A 74 -11.71 4.73 15.01
CA PHE A 74 -12.84 4.59 14.09
C PHE A 74 -13.80 5.77 14.15
N ALA A 75 -14.14 6.23 15.36
CA ALA A 75 -15.02 7.38 15.55
C ALA A 75 -14.43 8.66 14.95
N ASP A 76 -13.14 8.93 15.19
CA ASP A 76 -12.44 10.11 14.69
C ASP A 76 -12.29 10.09 13.16
N SER A 77 -11.90 8.93 12.60
CA SER A 77 -11.82 8.73 11.15
C SER A 77 -13.18 8.93 10.49
N PHE A 78 -14.24 8.32 11.05
CA PHE A 78 -15.59 8.45 10.53
C PHE A 78 -16.14 9.88 10.66
N ALA A 79 -15.85 10.59 11.75
CA ALA A 79 -16.26 11.98 11.93
C ALA A 79 -15.61 12.91 10.89
N THR A 80 -14.38 12.60 10.47
CA THR A 80 -13.62 13.39 9.50
C THR A 80 -14.02 13.09 8.07
N LEU A 81 -14.12 11.81 7.70
CA LEU A 81 -14.30 11.36 6.31
C LEU A 81 -15.76 11.01 5.97
N GLY A 82 -16.64 10.92 6.96
CA GLY A 82 -18.04 10.49 6.79
C GLY A 82 -18.20 9.01 6.41
N ARG A 83 -17.10 8.24 6.45
CA ARG A 83 -17.05 6.80 6.16
C ARG A 83 -15.86 6.15 6.87
N LEU A 84 -15.93 4.83 7.00
CA LEU A 84 -14.83 3.99 7.46
C LEU A 84 -14.44 3.02 6.35
N ASP A 85 -13.33 3.30 5.69
CA ASP A 85 -12.85 2.55 4.52
C ASP A 85 -12.17 1.22 4.90
N ASN A 86 -12.02 0.33 3.92
CA ASN A 86 -11.44 -1.00 4.12
C ASN A 86 -9.95 -0.93 4.46
N VAL A 87 -9.22 0.08 3.99
CA VAL A 87 -7.81 0.30 4.36
C VAL A 87 -7.71 0.52 5.86
N THR A 88 -8.54 1.38 6.43
CA THR A 88 -8.61 1.65 7.88
C THR A 88 -8.96 0.38 8.66
N LEU A 89 -9.94 -0.39 8.18
CA LEU A 89 -10.37 -1.64 8.81
C LEU A 89 -9.29 -2.74 8.80
N VAL A 90 -8.34 -2.70 7.87
CA VAL A 90 -7.20 -3.63 7.87
C VAL A 90 -6.00 -3.04 8.64
N MET A 91 -5.70 -1.76 8.50
CA MET A 91 -4.61 -1.13 9.26
C MET A 91 -4.83 -1.15 10.78
N VAL A 92 -6.07 -1.30 11.25
CA VAL A 92 -6.41 -1.38 12.68
C VAL A 92 -5.86 -2.62 13.40
N PHE A 93 -5.36 -3.63 12.69
CA PHE A 93 -4.50 -4.67 13.30
C PHE A 93 -3.30 -4.04 14.05
N HIS A 94 -2.89 -2.84 13.65
CA HIS A 94 -1.80 -2.08 14.26
C HIS A 94 -2.24 -0.64 14.62
N PRO A 95 -3.01 -0.43 15.72
CA PRO A 95 -3.62 0.86 16.04
C PRO A 95 -2.62 2.02 16.17
N GLN A 96 -1.39 1.73 16.66
CA GLN A 96 -0.34 2.74 16.77
C GLN A 96 0.11 3.28 15.41
N TYR A 97 0.24 2.41 14.41
CA TYR A 97 0.54 2.84 13.05
C TYR A 97 -0.67 3.53 12.42
N LEU A 98 -1.88 2.96 12.57
CA LEU A 98 -3.11 3.54 12.04
C LEU A 98 -3.31 5.00 12.50
N GLU A 99 -3.04 5.29 13.78
CA GLU A 99 -3.13 6.64 14.31
C GLU A 99 -2.20 7.63 13.58
N SER A 100 -0.93 7.26 13.37
CA SER A 100 0.05 8.07 12.64
C SER A 100 -0.33 8.22 11.16
N PHE A 101 -0.82 7.14 10.54
CA PHE A 101 -1.32 7.15 9.17
C PHE A 101 -2.49 8.12 8.98
N LEU A 102 -3.52 8.04 9.84
CA LEU A 102 -4.70 8.92 9.77
C LEU A 102 -4.33 10.39 10.00
N LYS A 103 -3.43 10.68 10.95
CA LYS A 103 -2.91 12.05 11.18
C LYS A 103 -2.22 12.59 9.92
N THR A 104 -1.35 11.77 9.31
CA THR A 104 -0.64 12.13 8.09
C THR A 104 -1.62 12.38 6.94
N GLN A 105 -2.58 11.48 6.73
CA GLN A 105 -3.57 11.61 5.66
C GLN A 105 -4.47 12.84 5.84
N HIS A 106 -4.91 13.12 7.07
CA HIS A 106 -5.68 14.32 7.39
C HIS A 106 -4.89 15.59 7.03
N TYR A 107 -3.62 15.67 7.41
CA TYR A 107 -2.78 16.82 7.07
C TYR A 107 -2.60 16.97 5.56
N LEU A 108 -2.30 15.88 4.85
CA LEU A 108 -2.06 15.92 3.42
C LEU A 108 -3.31 16.30 2.61
N LEU A 109 -4.50 15.83 3.00
CA LEU A 109 -5.70 15.97 2.19
C LEU A 109 -6.72 16.99 2.70
N GLN A 110 -6.69 17.43 3.96
CA GLN A 110 -7.74 18.28 4.54
C GLN A 110 -7.21 19.62 5.04
N MET A 111 -6.00 19.65 5.59
CA MET A 111 -5.42 20.87 6.16
C MET A 111 -4.98 21.87 5.09
N ASP A 112 -4.86 23.15 5.44
CA ASP A 112 -4.29 24.16 4.57
C ASP A 112 -2.86 23.77 4.15
N GLY A 113 -2.54 23.99 2.87
CA GLY A 113 -1.26 23.58 2.30
C GLY A 113 -1.03 24.17 0.92
N PRO A 114 0.15 23.95 0.32
CA PRO A 114 0.56 24.58 -0.94
C PRO A 114 -0.40 24.33 -2.11
N LEU A 115 -1.05 23.16 -2.14
CA LEU A 115 -1.94 22.76 -3.22
C LEU A 115 -3.43 22.90 -2.85
N PRO A 116 -4.31 23.30 -3.79
CA PRO A 116 -5.76 23.22 -3.60
C PRO A 116 -6.26 21.77 -3.44
N LEU A 117 -7.32 21.55 -2.65
CA LEU A 117 -7.85 20.20 -2.33
C LEU A 117 -8.12 19.34 -3.57
N HIS A 118 -8.76 19.89 -4.61
CA HIS A 118 -9.05 19.16 -5.84
C HIS A 118 -7.77 18.76 -6.60
N TYR A 119 -6.69 19.55 -6.55
CA TYR A 119 -5.40 19.13 -7.10
C TYR A 119 -4.84 17.95 -6.31
N ARG A 120 -4.95 17.96 -4.98
CA ARG A 120 -4.43 16.88 -4.12
C ARG A 120 -5.11 15.54 -4.41
N HIS A 121 -6.44 15.52 -4.50
CA HIS A 121 -7.16 14.29 -4.86
C HIS A 121 -6.86 13.85 -6.29
N TYR A 122 -6.73 14.78 -7.25
CA TYR A 122 -6.37 14.41 -8.62
C TYR A 122 -4.94 13.84 -8.73
N ILE A 123 -3.99 14.37 -7.96
CA ILE A 123 -2.64 13.78 -7.83
C ILE A 123 -2.73 12.37 -7.23
N GLY A 124 -3.60 12.16 -6.24
CA GLY A 124 -3.89 10.81 -5.71
C GLY A 124 -4.42 9.85 -6.78
N ILE A 125 -5.32 10.32 -7.66
CA ILE A 125 -5.79 9.55 -8.83
C ILE A 125 -4.62 9.19 -9.74
N MET A 126 -3.80 10.18 -10.13
CA MET A 126 -2.65 9.98 -11.02
C MET A 126 -1.64 8.97 -10.46
N ALA A 127 -1.36 9.03 -9.15
CA ALA A 127 -0.46 8.12 -8.45
C ALA A 127 -1.02 6.70 -8.40
N ALA A 128 -2.25 6.53 -7.90
CA ALA A 128 -2.89 5.22 -7.78
C ALA A 128 -3.06 4.52 -9.14
N ALA A 129 -3.30 5.31 -10.20
CA ALA A 129 -3.48 4.79 -11.54
C ALA A 129 -2.20 4.15 -12.12
N ARG A 130 -1.00 4.57 -11.70
CA ARG A 130 0.28 3.94 -12.09
C ARG A 130 0.35 2.43 -11.81
N HIS A 131 -0.38 1.98 -10.78
CA HIS A 131 -0.51 0.58 -10.40
C HIS A 131 -1.89 -0.01 -10.72
N GLN A 132 -2.68 0.66 -11.56
CA GLN A 132 -4.03 0.26 -11.89
C GLN A 132 -4.92 -0.04 -10.66
N CYS A 133 -4.70 0.73 -9.58
CA CYS A 133 -5.38 0.55 -8.31
C CYS A 133 -6.77 1.22 -8.36
N SER A 134 -7.77 0.52 -8.91
CA SER A 134 -9.13 1.04 -9.03
C SER A 134 -9.76 1.43 -7.70
N TYR A 135 -9.42 0.71 -6.62
CA TYR A 135 -9.89 1.03 -5.27
C TYR A 135 -9.51 2.46 -4.86
N LEU A 136 -8.23 2.82 -4.95
CA LEU A 136 -7.76 4.16 -4.59
C LEU A 136 -8.19 5.22 -5.61
N VAL A 137 -8.21 4.88 -6.90
CA VAL A 137 -8.73 5.81 -7.93
C VAL A 137 -10.18 6.19 -7.61
N ASN A 138 -11.05 5.21 -7.35
CA ASN A 138 -12.46 5.46 -7.03
C ASN A 138 -12.61 6.24 -5.72
N LEU A 139 -11.78 5.96 -4.71
CA LEU A 139 -11.75 6.70 -3.46
C LEU A 139 -11.49 8.19 -3.71
N HIS A 140 -10.46 8.52 -4.50
CA HIS A 140 -10.13 9.90 -4.83
C HIS A 140 -11.06 10.56 -5.83
N VAL A 141 -11.67 9.82 -6.77
CA VAL A 141 -12.68 10.37 -7.69
C VAL A 141 -13.86 10.94 -6.91
N ASN A 142 -14.36 10.19 -5.93
CA ASN A 142 -15.46 10.64 -5.08
C ASN A 142 -15.08 11.90 -4.29
N ASP A 143 -13.91 11.88 -3.65
CA ASP A 143 -13.47 13.01 -2.84
C ASP A 143 -13.13 14.25 -3.70
N PHE A 144 -12.54 14.06 -4.90
CA PHE A 144 -12.27 15.11 -5.88
C PHE A 144 -13.54 15.84 -6.29
N LEU A 145 -14.61 15.10 -6.62
CA LEU A 145 -15.90 15.67 -6.95
C LEU A 145 -16.54 16.37 -5.75
N HIS A 146 -16.40 15.80 -4.54
CA HIS A 146 -16.93 16.37 -3.31
C HIS A 146 -16.33 17.74 -2.99
N VAL A 147 -15.02 17.93 -3.21
CA VAL A 147 -14.33 19.21 -3.02
C VAL A 147 -14.45 20.17 -4.21
N GLY A 148 -15.33 19.89 -5.17
CA GLY A 148 -15.66 20.77 -6.30
C GLY A 148 -14.69 20.69 -7.49
N GLY A 149 -13.95 19.58 -7.65
CA GLY A 149 -13.13 19.32 -8.82
C GLY A 149 -13.94 19.24 -10.11
N ASP A 150 -13.38 19.73 -11.23
CA ASP A 150 -14.04 19.70 -12.53
C ASP A 150 -14.16 18.26 -13.06
N PRO A 151 -15.38 17.70 -13.23
CA PRO A 151 -15.57 16.34 -13.71
C PRO A 151 -14.92 16.07 -15.08
N LYS A 152 -14.65 17.10 -15.89
CA LYS A 152 -13.98 16.93 -17.19
C LYS A 152 -12.59 16.32 -17.06
N TRP A 153 -11.88 16.58 -15.97
CA TRP A 153 -10.53 16.03 -15.76
C TRP A 153 -10.56 14.50 -15.65
N LEU A 154 -11.69 13.92 -15.22
CA LEU A 154 -11.86 12.48 -15.09
C LEU A 154 -12.02 11.75 -16.44
N ASN A 155 -12.11 12.47 -17.55
CA ASN A 155 -12.20 11.89 -18.89
C ASN A 155 -10.84 11.58 -19.53
N GLY A 156 -9.74 11.96 -18.87
CA GLY A 156 -8.39 11.68 -19.33
C GLY A 156 -7.40 12.74 -18.87
N LEU A 157 -6.13 12.40 -18.72
CA LEU A 157 -5.09 13.33 -18.24
C LEU A 157 -4.99 14.59 -19.10
N GLU A 158 -5.23 14.47 -20.41
CA GLU A 158 -5.25 15.59 -21.37
C GLU A 158 -6.31 16.66 -21.06
N ASN A 159 -7.33 16.31 -20.28
CA ASN A 159 -8.39 17.23 -19.86
C ASN A 159 -8.07 17.95 -18.54
N ALA A 160 -6.99 17.57 -17.85
CA ALA A 160 -6.52 18.24 -16.64
C ALA A 160 -5.66 19.48 -16.98
N PRO A 161 -5.44 20.42 -16.05
CA PRO A 161 -4.55 21.56 -16.26
C PRO A 161 -3.14 21.12 -16.66
N GLN A 162 -2.49 21.87 -17.57
CA GLN A 162 -1.14 21.56 -18.06
C GLN A 162 -0.13 21.41 -16.92
N LYS A 163 -0.28 22.18 -15.84
CA LYS A 163 0.54 22.05 -14.61
C LYS A 163 0.52 20.61 -14.05
N LEU A 164 -0.65 19.95 -14.00
CA LEU A 164 -0.78 18.56 -13.55
C LEU A 164 -0.28 17.56 -14.60
N GLN A 165 -0.51 17.82 -15.89
CA GLN A 165 0.02 16.98 -16.96
C GLN A 165 1.55 16.91 -16.91
N ASN A 166 2.21 18.05 -16.70
CA ASN A 166 3.67 18.15 -16.59
C ASN A 166 4.24 17.29 -15.44
N LEU A 167 3.45 17.00 -14.40
CA LEU A 167 3.84 16.13 -13.28
C LEU A 167 3.91 14.64 -13.68
N GLY A 168 3.30 14.26 -14.81
CA GLY A 168 3.20 12.87 -15.28
C GLY A 168 4.55 12.16 -15.44
N GLU A 169 5.57 12.86 -15.93
CA GLU A 169 6.92 12.31 -16.09
C GLU A 169 7.53 11.94 -14.72
N LEU A 170 7.45 12.85 -13.74
CA LEU A 170 7.96 12.59 -12.39
C LEU A 170 7.16 11.46 -11.70
N ASN A 171 5.83 11.45 -11.88
CA ASN A 171 4.94 10.42 -11.35
C ASN A 171 5.35 9.01 -11.80
N LYS A 172 5.51 8.76 -13.11
CA LYS A 172 5.88 7.43 -13.61
C LYS A 172 7.29 7.00 -13.17
N MET A 173 8.23 7.95 -13.06
CA MET A 173 9.58 7.65 -12.56
C MET A 173 9.55 7.27 -11.09
N LEU A 174 8.86 8.04 -10.25
CA LEU A 174 8.68 7.73 -8.83
C LEU A 174 8.09 6.33 -8.63
N ALA A 175 6.98 6.03 -9.31
CA ALA A 175 6.26 4.77 -9.14
C ALA A 175 7.04 3.51 -9.52
N HIS A 176 8.01 3.62 -10.44
CA HIS A 176 8.59 2.43 -11.08
C HIS A 176 10.11 2.39 -11.13
N ARG A 177 10.78 3.54 -11.27
CA ARG A 177 12.24 3.65 -11.44
C ARG A 177 12.77 4.95 -10.83
N PRO A 178 12.60 5.17 -9.51
CA PRO A 178 12.90 6.47 -8.88
C PRO A 178 14.37 6.86 -9.00
N TRP A 179 15.28 5.89 -9.16
CA TRP A 179 16.71 6.14 -9.38
C TRP A 179 17.06 6.87 -10.68
N LEU A 180 16.12 6.97 -11.63
CA LEU A 180 16.30 7.73 -12.87
C LEU A 180 15.98 9.22 -12.72
N ILE A 181 15.42 9.63 -11.59
CA ILE A 181 15.11 11.04 -11.33
C ILE A 181 16.42 11.82 -11.21
N THR A 182 16.50 12.90 -11.97
CA THR A 182 17.65 13.82 -12.03
C THR A 182 17.20 15.25 -11.78
N LYS A 183 18.16 16.16 -11.57
CA LYS A 183 17.84 17.58 -11.35
C LYS A 183 17.16 18.21 -12.57
N GLU A 184 17.43 17.74 -13.79
CA GLU A 184 16.84 18.25 -15.01
C GLU A 184 15.32 18.02 -15.04
N HIS A 185 14.84 16.91 -14.48
CA HIS A 185 13.41 16.65 -14.31
C HIS A 185 12.77 17.64 -13.32
N ILE A 186 13.51 18.03 -12.27
CA ILE A 186 13.06 19.06 -11.31
C ILE A 186 13.08 20.44 -11.96
N GLU A 187 14.13 20.78 -12.71
CA GLU A 187 14.25 22.03 -13.47
C GLU A 187 13.06 22.23 -14.40
N GLN A 188 12.63 21.20 -15.11
CA GLN A 188 11.49 21.25 -16.03
C GLN A 188 10.17 21.63 -15.34
N LEU A 189 9.95 21.20 -14.10
CA LEU A 189 8.73 21.52 -13.34
C LEU A 189 8.77 22.93 -12.76
N LEU A 190 9.96 23.46 -12.47
CA LEU A 190 10.18 24.75 -11.81
C LEU A 190 10.49 25.89 -12.80
N LYS A 191 10.47 25.62 -14.12
CA LYS A 191 10.67 26.67 -15.15
C LYS A 191 9.64 27.78 -14.99
N THR A 192 10.08 29.03 -15.03
CA THR A 192 9.22 30.22 -14.90
C THR A 192 8.34 30.42 -16.15
N GLU A 193 7.27 29.64 -16.24
CA GLU A 193 6.25 29.68 -17.28
C GLU A 193 4.85 29.72 -16.63
N GLU A 194 3.79 29.91 -17.43
CA GLU A 194 2.40 30.05 -16.94
C GLU A 194 1.92 28.86 -16.07
N ASN A 195 2.52 27.67 -16.25
CA ASN A 195 2.15 26.43 -15.56
C ASN A 195 3.23 25.91 -14.59
N SER A 196 4.09 26.80 -14.08
CA SER A 196 5.21 26.45 -13.21
C SER A 196 4.78 25.93 -11.84
N TRP A 197 5.54 24.99 -11.29
CA TRP A 197 5.47 24.57 -9.89
C TRP A 197 6.37 25.45 -9.03
N SER A 198 5.92 25.76 -7.81
CA SER A 198 6.81 26.21 -6.74
C SER A 198 7.45 25.01 -6.02
N LEU A 199 8.55 25.23 -5.30
CA LEU A 199 9.19 24.17 -4.50
C LEU A 199 8.24 23.59 -3.44
N ALA A 200 7.42 24.43 -2.79
CA ALA A 200 6.46 23.98 -1.78
C ALA A 200 5.36 23.10 -2.39
N GLU A 201 4.79 23.52 -3.53
CA GLU A 201 3.80 22.71 -4.26
C GLU A 201 4.41 21.40 -4.76
N LEU A 202 5.65 21.43 -5.27
CA LEU A 202 6.32 20.23 -5.77
C LEU A 202 6.61 19.23 -4.64
N ILE A 203 7.05 19.69 -3.47
CA ILE A 203 7.24 18.80 -2.31
C ILE A 203 5.92 18.19 -1.87
N HIS A 204 4.85 18.98 -1.80
CA HIS A 204 3.52 18.44 -1.47
C HIS A 204 3.07 17.39 -2.50
N ALA A 205 3.24 17.66 -3.80
CA ALA A 205 2.93 16.71 -4.85
C ALA A 205 3.77 15.43 -4.76
N VAL A 206 5.08 15.53 -4.54
CA VAL A 206 5.98 14.38 -4.38
C VAL A 206 5.57 13.51 -3.18
N VAL A 207 5.19 14.13 -2.06
CA VAL A 207 4.70 13.40 -0.88
C VAL A 207 3.38 12.69 -1.20
N LEU A 208 2.44 13.35 -1.89
CA LEU A 208 1.17 12.72 -2.30
C LEU A 208 1.39 11.56 -3.27
N LEU A 209 2.26 11.73 -4.28
CA LEU A 209 2.57 10.69 -5.25
C LEU A 209 3.13 9.44 -4.56
N THR A 210 4.20 9.61 -3.77
CA THR A 210 4.84 8.48 -3.08
C THR A 210 3.94 7.84 -2.01
N HIS A 211 3.09 8.63 -1.35
CA HIS A 211 2.07 8.12 -0.43
C HIS A 211 1.06 7.20 -1.15
N TYR A 212 0.56 7.57 -2.32
CA TYR A 212 -0.44 6.76 -3.03
C TYR A 212 0.16 5.64 -3.89
N HIS A 213 1.43 5.73 -4.29
CA HIS A 213 2.16 4.56 -4.81
C HIS A 213 2.31 3.47 -3.75
N SER A 214 2.77 3.87 -2.57
CA SER A 214 2.95 2.95 -1.44
C SER A 214 1.60 2.43 -0.93
N LEU A 215 0.56 3.26 -0.83
CA LEU A 215 -0.77 2.79 -0.45
C LEU A 215 -1.39 1.84 -1.50
N ALA A 216 -1.05 1.96 -2.78
CA ALA A 216 -1.42 0.97 -3.78
C ALA A 216 -0.77 -0.39 -3.48
N SER A 217 0.51 -0.42 -3.07
CA SER A 217 1.16 -1.63 -2.57
C SER A 217 0.42 -2.24 -1.38
N PHE A 218 0.01 -1.44 -0.39
CA PHE A 218 -0.80 -1.95 0.73
C PHE A 218 -2.12 -2.55 0.25
N THR A 219 -2.81 -1.84 -0.64
CA THR A 219 -4.13 -2.23 -1.16
C THR A 219 -4.09 -3.61 -1.81
N PHE A 220 -3.11 -3.85 -2.67
CA PHE A 220 -2.94 -5.15 -3.32
C PHE A 220 -2.33 -6.21 -2.40
N GLY A 221 -1.33 -5.85 -1.59
CA GLY A 221 -0.67 -6.75 -0.64
C GLY A 221 -1.62 -7.34 0.41
N CYS A 222 -2.52 -6.51 0.93
CA CYS A 222 -3.57 -6.93 1.86
C CYS A 222 -4.86 -7.39 1.16
N GLY A 223 -4.91 -7.39 -0.18
CA GLY A 223 -6.07 -7.85 -0.95
C GLY A 223 -7.36 -7.09 -0.65
N ILE A 224 -7.26 -5.78 -0.39
CA ILE A 224 -8.37 -4.92 0.03
C ILE A 224 -9.57 -5.06 -0.92
N SER A 225 -10.76 -5.21 -0.31
CA SER A 225 -12.03 -5.33 -1.01
C SER A 225 -12.54 -3.95 -1.49
N PRO A 226 -13.38 -3.88 -2.53
CA PRO A 226 -14.14 -2.67 -2.84
C PRO A 226 -15.01 -2.21 -1.65
N GLU A 227 -15.25 -0.90 -1.56
CA GLU A 227 -16.15 -0.33 -0.54
C GLU A 227 -17.59 -0.76 -0.77
N ILE A 228 -18.34 -1.01 0.32
CA ILE A 228 -19.73 -1.51 0.26
C ILE A 228 -20.61 -0.60 -0.61
N ASP A 229 -20.47 0.70 -0.47
CA ASP A 229 -21.24 1.73 -1.16
C ASP A 229 -20.69 2.11 -2.54
N CYS A 230 -19.58 1.51 -2.97
CA CYS A 230 -19.01 1.67 -4.30
C CYS A 230 -19.42 0.54 -5.25
N GLU A 231 -19.19 0.75 -6.55
CA GLU A 231 -19.35 -0.28 -7.57
C GLU A 231 -18.50 -1.52 -7.24
N GLY A 232 -19.10 -2.71 -7.37
CA GLY A 232 -18.45 -3.98 -7.03
C GLY A 232 -18.45 -4.33 -5.54
N GLY A 233 -18.88 -3.43 -4.64
CA GLY A 233 -19.00 -3.71 -3.20
C GLY A 233 -20.36 -4.24 -2.75
N HIS A 234 -21.41 -4.03 -3.54
CA HIS A 234 -22.77 -4.47 -3.23
C HIS A 234 -23.53 -5.00 -4.45
N THR A 235 -24.62 -5.72 -4.18
CA THR A 235 -25.55 -6.18 -5.21
C THR A 235 -27.00 -6.05 -4.75
N PHE A 236 -27.90 -5.77 -5.68
CA PHE A 236 -29.35 -5.81 -5.48
C PHE A 236 -29.96 -7.16 -5.91
N ARG A 237 -29.12 -8.12 -6.34
CA ARG A 237 -29.57 -9.46 -6.74
C ARG A 237 -29.87 -10.31 -5.51
N PRO A 238 -30.98 -11.08 -5.49
CA PRO A 238 -31.29 -11.98 -4.39
C PRO A 238 -30.21 -13.05 -4.21
N PRO A 239 -30.08 -13.66 -3.01
CA PRO A 239 -29.21 -14.81 -2.80
C PRO A 239 -29.63 -15.94 -3.76
N SER A 240 -28.74 -16.34 -4.68
CA SER A 240 -28.94 -17.56 -5.44
C SER A 240 -28.77 -18.76 -4.50
N VAL A 241 -29.61 -19.79 -4.68
CA VAL A 241 -29.58 -21.04 -3.88
C VAL A 241 -28.30 -21.86 -4.15
N SER A 242 -27.50 -21.46 -5.13
CA SER A 242 -26.11 -21.87 -5.32
C SER A 242 -25.21 -20.69 -4.95
N ASN A 243 -24.33 -20.89 -3.97
CA ASN A 243 -23.36 -19.91 -3.49
C ASN A 243 -22.15 -19.75 -4.46
N TYR A 244 -22.34 -20.05 -5.75
CA TYR A 244 -21.36 -19.86 -6.81
C TYR A 244 -22.06 -19.21 -8.00
N CYS A 245 -22.06 -17.87 -8.03
CA CYS A 245 -22.30 -17.13 -9.26
C CYS A 245 -20.96 -16.59 -9.75
N ILE A 246 -20.24 -17.46 -10.46
CA ILE A 246 -19.19 -17.12 -11.41
C ILE A 246 -19.88 -16.42 -12.59
N CYS A 247 -19.77 -15.09 -12.64
CA CYS A 247 -19.88 -14.34 -13.90
C CYS A 247 -19.25 -12.94 -13.70
N ASP A 248 -17.92 -12.95 -13.82
CA ASP A 248 -17.05 -12.00 -14.51
C ASP A 248 -17.07 -10.50 -14.17
N ILE A 249 -15.92 -10.05 -13.68
CA ILE A 249 -14.89 -9.18 -14.31
C ILE A 249 -13.77 -9.07 -13.23
N THR A 250 -12.55 -9.60 -13.29
CA THR A 250 -11.64 -10.11 -14.34
C THR A 250 -10.57 -11.02 -13.66
N ASN A 251 -10.02 -11.96 -14.42
CA ASN A 251 -9.02 -13.01 -14.11
C ASN A 251 -9.62 -14.35 -13.68
N GLY A 252 -9.87 -15.19 -14.69
CA GLY A 252 -10.15 -16.61 -14.52
C GLY A 252 -8.85 -17.40 -14.39
N TYR A 253 -8.82 -18.31 -13.40
CA TYR A 253 -8.24 -19.65 -13.45
C TYR A 253 -8.76 -20.37 -12.20
N HIS A 254 -9.94 -20.98 -12.31
CA HIS A 254 -10.40 -21.96 -11.33
C HIS A 254 -10.54 -23.31 -12.04
N GLY A 255 -9.47 -24.10 -11.97
CA GLY A 255 -9.57 -25.54 -12.09
C GLY A 255 -10.40 -26.06 -10.92
N VAL A 256 -11.37 -26.89 -11.28
CA VAL A 256 -12.34 -27.53 -10.40
C VAL A 256 -11.62 -28.45 -9.41
N ASP A 257 -11.81 -28.23 -8.11
CA ASP A 257 -11.64 -29.29 -7.11
C ASP A 257 -12.86 -29.24 -6.18
N GLU A 258 -13.77 -30.20 -6.39
CA GLU A 258 -14.93 -30.43 -5.55
C GLU A 258 -14.53 -31.13 -4.24
N ILE A 259 -15.27 -30.73 -3.22
CA ILE A 259 -15.15 -31.09 -1.82
C ILE A 259 -15.57 -32.55 -1.59
N HIS A 260 -14.63 -33.39 -1.15
CA HIS A 260 -14.95 -34.52 -0.27
C HIS A 260 -14.31 -34.29 1.10
N ALA A 261 -15.03 -33.59 1.97
CA ALA A 261 -14.70 -33.45 3.38
C ALA A 261 -14.94 -34.79 4.09
N SER A 262 -13.87 -35.44 4.53
CA SER A 262 -13.91 -36.47 5.57
C SER A 262 -13.56 -35.82 6.92
N PRO A 263 -14.22 -36.18 8.04
CA PRO A 263 -13.93 -35.60 9.34
C PRO A 263 -12.75 -36.33 9.98
N THR A 264 -11.54 -35.86 9.71
CA THR A 264 -10.35 -36.19 10.50
C THR A 264 -9.67 -34.89 10.87
N GLY A 265 -9.67 -34.58 12.17
CA GLY A 265 -9.00 -33.41 12.72
C GLY A 265 -7.56 -33.32 12.20
N SER A 266 -7.26 -32.21 11.53
CA SER A 266 -5.92 -31.89 11.05
C SER A 266 -5.03 -31.60 12.25
N ILE A 267 -4.27 -32.61 12.66
CA ILE A 267 -3.06 -32.44 13.47
C ILE A 267 -2.11 -31.53 12.64
N PRO A 268 -1.50 -30.49 13.22
CA PRO A 268 -0.47 -29.73 12.51
C PRO A 268 0.65 -30.72 12.17
N SER A 269 1.00 -30.86 10.88
CA SER A 269 2.11 -31.70 10.48
C SER A 269 3.40 -31.18 11.13
N THR A 270 4.18 -32.09 11.73
CA THR A 270 5.42 -31.81 12.46
C THR A 270 6.46 -31.05 11.61
N GLU A 271 6.38 -31.15 10.28
CA GLU A 271 7.23 -30.40 9.35
C GLU A 271 7.00 -28.89 9.39
N SER A 272 5.79 -28.43 9.70
CA SER A 272 5.45 -27.02 9.62
C SER A 272 6.05 -26.20 10.77
N VAL A 273 5.93 -26.66 12.03
CA VAL A 273 6.47 -25.97 13.22
C VAL A 273 7.99 -25.77 13.14
N CYS A 274 8.66 -26.63 12.38
CA CYS A 274 10.09 -26.58 12.14
C CYS A 274 10.54 -25.29 11.41
N GLU A 275 9.71 -24.67 10.56
CA GLU A 275 10.13 -23.50 9.76
C GLU A 275 10.33 -22.24 10.62
N VAL A 276 9.40 -21.96 11.54
CA VAL A 276 9.49 -20.79 12.44
C VAL A 276 10.64 -20.98 13.43
N GLU A 277 10.77 -22.17 14.01
CA GLU A 277 11.88 -22.48 14.93
C GLU A 277 13.24 -22.38 14.22
N ALA A 278 13.35 -22.86 12.98
CA ALA A 278 14.57 -22.73 12.19
C ALA A 278 14.91 -21.27 11.86
N LEU A 279 13.91 -20.41 11.61
CA LEU A 279 14.13 -18.97 11.42
C LEU A 279 14.63 -18.31 12.72
N MET A 280 14.01 -18.62 13.86
CA MET A 280 14.44 -18.11 15.17
C MET A 280 15.87 -18.53 15.51
N GLU A 281 16.21 -19.79 15.26
CA GLU A 281 17.56 -20.31 15.47
C GLU A 281 18.59 -19.61 14.56
N LYS A 282 18.25 -19.37 13.29
CA LYS A 282 19.09 -18.56 12.39
C LYS A 282 19.28 -17.13 12.88
N MET A 283 18.22 -16.48 13.36
CA MET A 283 18.32 -15.12 13.91
C MET A 283 19.27 -15.08 15.11
N LYS A 284 19.18 -16.09 15.99
CA LYS A 284 20.08 -16.22 17.14
C LYS A 284 21.54 -16.41 16.69
N GLN A 285 21.80 -17.30 15.75
CA GLN A 285 23.15 -17.55 15.20
C GLN A 285 23.74 -16.29 14.56
N LEU A 286 22.96 -15.57 13.77
CA LEU A 286 23.41 -14.32 13.15
C LEU A 286 23.74 -13.24 14.18
N GLN A 287 22.98 -13.18 15.27
CA GLN A 287 23.25 -12.25 16.37
C GLN A 287 24.56 -12.61 17.09
N GLU A 288 24.81 -13.89 17.35
CA GLU A 288 26.06 -14.37 17.97
C GLU A 288 27.28 -14.13 17.05
N CYS A 289 27.18 -14.44 15.75
CA CYS A 289 28.28 -14.21 14.80
C CYS A 289 28.65 -12.73 14.64
N ARG A 290 27.68 -11.83 14.72
CA ARG A 290 27.92 -10.38 14.59
C ARG A 290 28.78 -9.83 15.72
N ASP A 291 28.73 -10.46 16.90
CA ASP A 291 29.55 -10.07 18.05
C ASP A 291 30.99 -10.61 17.95
N GLU A 292 31.25 -11.57 17.05
CA GLU A 292 32.56 -12.24 16.91
C GLU A 292 33.40 -11.76 15.72
N GLU A 293 32.81 -11.52 14.53
CA GLU A 293 33.54 -11.10 13.31
C GLU A 293 32.78 -10.06 12.48
N GLU A 294 33.37 -8.87 12.27
CA GLU A 294 32.85 -7.85 11.35
C GLU A 294 33.43 -8.00 9.95
N ALA A 295 32.56 -8.14 8.93
CA ALA A 295 32.95 -8.15 7.53
C ALA A 295 33.57 -6.81 7.10
N SER A 296 34.53 -6.86 6.18
CA SER A 296 35.12 -5.63 5.63
C SER A 296 34.12 -4.85 4.76
N GLN A 297 34.31 -3.53 4.65
CA GLN A 297 33.48 -2.66 3.80
C GLN A 297 33.43 -3.09 2.32
N GLU A 298 34.55 -3.60 1.78
CA GLU A 298 34.62 -4.11 0.41
C GLU A 298 33.81 -5.41 0.24
N GLU A 299 33.84 -6.27 1.24
CA GLU A 299 33.04 -7.48 1.27
C GLU A 299 31.54 -7.16 1.37
N MET A 300 31.15 -6.24 2.26
CA MET A 300 29.76 -5.78 2.39
C MET A 300 29.23 -5.19 1.09
N ALA A 301 30.03 -4.39 0.39
CA ALA A 301 29.69 -3.88 -0.93
C ALA A 301 29.51 -5.01 -1.96
N THR A 302 30.34 -6.05 -1.91
CA THR A 302 30.22 -7.22 -2.80
C THR A 302 28.96 -8.03 -2.50
N ARG A 303 28.62 -8.21 -1.22
CA ARG A 303 27.40 -8.89 -0.78
C ARG A 303 26.14 -8.13 -1.21
N PHE A 304 26.16 -6.80 -1.16
CA PHE A 304 25.11 -5.95 -1.71
C PHE A 304 24.93 -6.16 -3.21
N GLU A 305 26.01 -6.11 -4.00
CA GLU A 305 25.93 -6.31 -5.46
C GLU A 305 25.43 -7.72 -5.83
N ARG A 306 25.76 -8.72 -5.01
CA ARG A 306 25.22 -10.08 -5.14
C ARG A 306 23.72 -10.11 -4.86
N GLU A 307 23.25 -9.60 -3.72
CA GLU A 307 21.83 -9.59 -3.38
C GLU A 307 21.01 -8.80 -4.39
N LYS A 308 21.51 -7.63 -4.82
CA LYS A 308 20.90 -6.83 -5.89
C LYS A 308 20.73 -7.64 -7.16
N ARG A 309 21.75 -8.40 -7.57
CA ARG A 309 21.70 -9.28 -8.75
C ARG A 309 20.74 -10.45 -8.56
N GLU A 310 20.76 -11.11 -7.40
CA GLU A 310 19.85 -12.22 -7.08
C GLU A 310 18.40 -11.79 -7.06
N SER A 311 18.11 -10.60 -6.53
CA SER A 311 16.76 -10.01 -6.55
C SER A 311 16.20 -9.90 -7.97
N MET A 312 17.05 -9.72 -8.99
CA MET A 312 16.64 -9.67 -10.40
C MET A 312 16.13 -11.01 -10.93
N PHE A 313 16.53 -12.13 -10.32
CA PHE A 313 16.11 -13.47 -10.73
C PHE A 313 14.91 -14.00 -9.94
N VAL A 314 14.41 -13.21 -8.99
CA VAL A 314 13.18 -13.46 -8.27
C VAL A 314 12.01 -13.10 -9.20
N TYR A 315 11.37 -14.12 -9.77
CA TYR A 315 10.18 -14.02 -10.63
C TYR A 315 9.06 -14.91 -10.11
N SER A 316 7.82 -14.51 -10.38
CA SER A 316 6.66 -15.38 -10.26
C SER A 316 6.50 -16.18 -11.55
N SER A 317 6.09 -17.44 -11.49
CA SER A 317 5.88 -18.30 -12.68
C SER A 317 4.72 -17.84 -13.58
N GLU A 318 4.01 -16.77 -13.20
CA GLU A 318 2.77 -16.29 -13.83
C GLU A 318 3.01 -14.99 -14.65
N ASP A 319 4.26 -14.66 -14.96
CA ASP A 319 4.66 -13.39 -15.61
C ASP A 319 4.23 -13.21 -17.08
N GLU A 320 3.53 -14.16 -17.70
CA GLU A 320 3.17 -14.11 -19.13
C GLU A 320 1.75 -13.61 -19.45
N GLU A 321 0.84 -13.43 -18.47
CA GLU A 321 -0.49 -12.89 -18.76
C GLU A 321 -0.57 -11.37 -18.56
N SER A 322 -0.58 -10.66 -19.69
CA SER A 322 -0.93 -9.24 -19.77
C SER A 322 -2.31 -9.00 -19.15
N ALA A 323 -2.37 -8.29 -18.03
CA ALA A 323 -3.63 -7.81 -17.47
C ALA A 323 -4.39 -6.98 -18.52
N ALA A 324 -5.68 -7.24 -18.69
CA ALA A 324 -6.54 -6.43 -19.55
C ALA A 324 -6.48 -4.96 -19.12
N THR A 325 -6.36 -4.04 -20.07
CA THR A 325 -6.40 -2.59 -19.85
C THR A 325 -7.62 -2.22 -19.01
N ARG A 326 -7.38 -1.83 -17.75
CA ARG A 326 -8.43 -1.36 -16.85
C ARG A 326 -8.77 0.08 -17.19
N ASP A 327 -10.02 0.46 -16.91
CA ASP A 327 -10.59 1.78 -17.19
C ASP A 327 -9.78 2.97 -16.59
N VAL A 328 -8.98 2.69 -15.56
CA VAL A 328 -8.08 3.65 -14.89
C VAL A 328 -6.89 4.10 -15.73
N SER A 329 -6.58 3.42 -16.84
CA SER A 329 -5.46 3.76 -17.74
C SER A 329 -5.55 5.14 -18.38
N ARG A 330 -6.74 5.77 -18.39
CA ARG A 330 -6.95 7.11 -18.93
C ARG A 330 -6.31 8.25 -18.10
N HIS A 331 -5.97 7.99 -16.83
CA HIS A 331 -5.48 9.03 -15.91
C HIS A 331 -3.95 9.20 -15.90
N PHE A 332 -3.21 8.49 -16.77
CA PHE A 332 -1.75 8.57 -16.83
C PHE A 332 -1.20 8.28 -18.23
N GLU A 333 -0.02 8.85 -18.52
CA GLU A 333 0.72 8.61 -19.76
C GLU A 333 1.57 7.33 -19.71
N ASP A 334 1.94 6.82 -20.88
CA ASP A 334 2.85 5.67 -21.06
C ASP A 334 2.46 4.46 -20.19
N THR A 335 1.35 3.83 -20.58
CA THR A 335 0.79 2.66 -19.90
C THR A 335 1.72 1.44 -19.90
N SER A 336 2.73 1.44 -20.78
CA SER A 336 3.75 0.40 -20.88
C SER A 336 4.90 0.58 -19.88
N TYR A 337 5.02 1.77 -19.27
CA TYR A 337 6.10 2.07 -18.34
C TYR A 337 5.87 1.37 -16.99
N GLY A 338 6.56 0.25 -16.82
CA GLY A 338 6.57 -0.50 -15.55
C GLY A 338 7.94 -0.52 -14.88
N TYR A 339 7.97 -1.15 -13.70
CA TYR A 339 9.21 -1.47 -13.00
C TYR A 339 10.15 -2.27 -13.89
N LYS A 340 11.45 -1.95 -13.80
CA LYS A 340 12.54 -2.76 -14.36
C LYS A 340 13.60 -2.86 -13.29
N ASP A 341 14.23 -4.03 -13.16
CA ASP A 341 15.26 -4.24 -12.16
C ASP A 341 16.38 -3.18 -12.29
N PHE A 342 16.83 -2.70 -11.13
CA PHE A 342 17.94 -1.75 -11.05
C PHE A 342 19.16 -2.29 -11.81
N SER A 343 19.70 -1.53 -12.76
CA SER A 343 20.82 -1.90 -13.65
C SER A 343 20.55 -2.98 -14.73
N ARG A 344 19.30 -3.31 -15.08
CA ARG A 344 18.99 -4.19 -16.23
C ARG A 344 19.19 -3.45 -17.58
N HIS A 345 19.79 -4.10 -18.58
CA HIS A 345 20.00 -3.63 -19.97
C HIS A 345 21.18 -2.67 -20.25
N GLY A 346 22.34 -2.86 -19.62
CA GLY A 346 23.56 -2.12 -20.01
C GLY A 346 23.61 -0.65 -19.58
N MET A 347 22.58 -0.17 -18.86
CA MET A 347 22.63 1.10 -18.14
C MET A 347 23.30 0.91 -16.78
N HIS A 348 24.54 1.37 -16.65
CA HIS A 348 25.27 1.39 -15.38
C HIS A 348 24.78 2.55 -14.50
N VAL A 349 23.62 2.38 -13.84
CA VAL A 349 23.16 3.32 -12.80
C VAL A 349 23.98 3.08 -11.53
N PRO A 350 24.62 4.10 -10.94
CA PRO A 350 25.44 3.94 -9.76
C PRO A 350 24.58 3.60 -8.53
N THR A 351 25.08 2.66 -7.73
CA THR A 351 24.53 2.33 -6.40
C THR A 351 24.46 3.60 -5.55
N PHE A 352 23.32 3.82 -4.89
CA PHE A 352 23.09 4.95 -4.00
C PHE A 352 23.46 4.55 -2.56
N ARG A 353 24.53 5.11 -2.02
CA ARG A 353 24.88 4.93 -0.60
C ARG A 353 23.99 5.84 0.25
N VAL A 354 23.35 5.29 1.26
CA VAL A 354 22.45 6.07 2.14
C VAL A 354 23.21 7.18 2.88
N GLN A 355 24.50 6.97 3.16
CA GLN A 355 25.37 7.97 3.81
C GLN A 355 25.58 9.22 2.94
N ASP A 356 25.42 9.12 1.62
CA ASP A 356 25.55 10.28 0.72
C ASP A 356 24.30 11.17 0.78
N TYR A 357 23.13 10.60 1.12
CA TYR A 357 21.86 11.31 1.27
C TYR A 357 20.84 10.46 2.03
N SER A 358 20.79 10.61 3.36
CA SER A 358 19.86 9.90 4.25
C SER A 358 18.58 10.70 4.53
N TRP A 359 17.54 10.03 5.04
CA TRP A 359 16.34 10.71 5.52
C TRP A 359 16.66 11.60 6.73
N GLU A 360 17.37 11.05 7.71
CA GLU A 360 17.70 11.70 8.98
C GLU A 360 18.53 12.97 8.80
N ASP A 361 19.58 12.92 7.97
CA ASP A 361 20.49 14.06 7.81
C ASP A 361 20.02 15.08 6.76
N HIS A 362 19.29 14.62 5.73
CA HIS A 362 18.98 15.45 4.55
C HIS A 362 17.48 15.53 4.23
N GLY A 363 16.83 14.37 4.06
CA GLY A 363 15.45 14.31 3.58
C GLY A 363 14.47 15.05 4.49
N TYR A 364 14.51 14.77 5.78
CA TYR A 364 13.66 15.38 6.80
C TYR A 364 13.78 16.91 6.79
N SER A 365 15.00 17.43 6.84
CA SER A 365 15.26 18.87 6.91
C SER A 365 14.80 19.60 5.66
N LEU A 366 14.99 18.99 4.47
CA LEU A 366 14.50 19.55 3.22
C LEU A 366 12.97 19.63 3.18
N VAL A 367 12.29 18.53 3.52
CA VAL A 367 10.81 18.49 3.54
C VAL A 367 10.29 19.53 4.51
N ASN A 368 10.78 19.55 5.75
CA ASN A 368 10.27 20.47 6.77
C ASN A 368 10.54 21.96 6.44
N ARG A 369 11.60 22.25 5.67
CA ARG A 369 11.91 23.60 5.20
C ARG A 369 10.96 24.07 4.08
N LEU A 370 10.52 23.17 3.22
CA LEU A 370 9.71 23.50 2.04
C LEU A 370 8.21 23.30 2.25
N TYR A 371 7.82 22.39 3.15
CA TYR A 371 6.46 22.15 3.59
C TYR A 371 6.46 21.74 5.07
N PRO A 372 6.34 22.72 5.98
CA PRO A 372 6.39 22.49 7.43
C PRO A 372 5.39 21.44 7.91
N ASP A 373 5.75 20.80 9.03
CA ASP A 373 5.01 19.75 9.75
C ASP A 373 4.89 18.41 9.02
N VAL A 374 4.92 18.38 7.68
CA VAL A 374 4.95 17.12 6.91
C VAL A 374 6.23 16.33 7.18
N GLY A 375 7.36 17.02 7.35
CA GLY A 375 8.63 16.36 7.70
C GLY A 375 8.48 15.54 8.97
N GLN A 376 7.87 16.12 10.01
CA GLN A 376 7.62 15.46 11.29
C GLN A 376 6.63 14.30 11.17
N LEU A 377 5.50 14.51 10.47
CA LEU A 377 4.49 13.45 10.29
C LEU A 377 5.07 12.24 9.54
N LEU A 378 5.88 12.46 8.51
CA LEU A 378 6.55 11.38 7.78
C LEU A 378 7.61 10.69 8.63
N ASP A 379 8.40 11.45 9.39
CA ASP A 379 9.42 10.90 10.29
C ASP A 379 8.80 9.99 11.36
N GLU A 380 7.75 10.46 12.03
CA GLU A 380 6.99 9.67 13.00
C GLU A 380 6.41 8.39 12.36
N LYS A 381 5.87 8.49 11.14
CA LYS A 381 5.31 7.34 10.42
C LYS A 381 6.37 6.29 10.06
N PHE A 382 7.51 6.73 9.53
CA PHE A 382 8.65 5.84 9.25
C PHE A 382 9.18 5.19 10.52
N HIS A 383 9.36 5.98 11.58
CA HIS A 383 9.86 5.50 12.86
C HIS A 383 8.92 4.47 13.48
N ILE A 384 7.60 4.73 13.50
CA ILE A 384 6.61 3.80 14.04
C ILE A 384 6.63 2.51 13.25
N ALA A 385 6.54 2.55 11.92
CA ALA A 385 6.52 1.32 11.11
C ALA A 385 7.80 0.51 11.26
N TYR A 386 8.97 1.17 11.23
CA TYR A 386 10.25 0.49 11.35
C TYR A 386 10.40 -0.19 12.71
N ASN A 387 9.99 0.48 13.80
CA ASN A 387 10.19 0.00 15.17
C ASN A 387 9.01 -0.78 15.76
N LEU A 388 7.86 -0.85 15.07
CA LEU A 388 6.70 -1.58 15.54
C LEU A 388 7.07 -3.04 15.81
N THR A 389 6.80 -3.50 17.02
CA THR A 389 7.02 -4.89 17.43
C THR A 389 6.07 -5.22 18.57
N TYR A 390 5.59 -6.46 18.56
CA TYR A 390 4.85 -7.04 19.68
C TYR A 390 5.72 -8.05 20.44
N ASN A 391 7.00 -8.15 20.06
CA ASN A 391 7.94 -9.17 20.52
C ASN A 391 7.37 -10.59 20.37
N THR A 392 6.68 -10.82 19.27
CA THR A 392 6.08 -12.11 18.91
C THR A 392 6.55 -12.54 17.52
N MET A 393 6.57 -13.85 17.31
CA MET A 393 6.78 -14.46 16.01
C MET A 393 5.91 -15.71 15.92
N ALA A 394 4.85 -15.64 15.12
CA ALA A 394 3.78 -16.64 15.10
C ALA A 394 3.27 -16.93 16.52
N MET A 395 3.33 -18.18 16.97
CA MET A 395 2.93 -18.58 18.32
C MET A 395 3.94 -18.22 19.44
N HIS A 396 5.15 -17.80 19.10
CA HIS A 396 6.20 -17.52 20.08
C HIS A 396 6.12 -16.09 20.61
N LYS A 397 6.38 -15.94 21.91
CA LYS A 397 6.44 -14.66 22.62
C LYS A 397 7.87 -14.37 23.07
N ASP A 398 8.13 -13.11 23.41
CA ASP A 398 9.41 -12.61 23.89
C ASP A 398 10.56 -12.80 22.87
N VAL A 399 10.23 -12.63 21.58
CA VAL A 399 11.17 -12.74 20.45
C VAL A 399 11.53 -11.35 19.94
N ASP A 400 12.83 -11.00 19.91
CA ASP A 400 13.27 -9.79 19.22
C ASP A 400 13.25 -10.01 17.70
N THR A 401 12.38 -9.27 17.01
CA THR A 401 12.20 -9.33 15.56
C THR A 401 12.97 -8.25 14.80
N SER A 402 13.79 -7.44 15.48
CA SER A 402 14.52 -6.30 14.90
C SER A 402 15.34 -6.69 13.66
N MET A 403 16.06 -7.81 13.71
CA MET A 403 16.86 -8.32 12.60
C MET A 403 16.00 -8.64 11.37
N LEU A 404 14.87 -9.31 11.58
CA LEU A 404 13.95 -9.70 10.50
C LEU A 404 13.30 -8.48 9.85
N ARG A 405 12.81 -7.52 10.67
CA ARG A 405 12.23 -6.26 10.19
C ARG A 405 13.24 -5.44 9.41
N ARG A 406 14.48 -5.34 9.91
CA ARG A 406 15.60 -4.67 9.22
C ARG A 406 15.95 -5.34 7.90
N ALA A 407 15.96 -6.67 7.84
CA ALA A 407 16.22 -7.41 6.60
C ALA A 407 15.13 -7.15 5.54
N ILE A 408 13.86 -7.09 5.92
CA ILE A 408 12.75 -6.73 5.02
C ILE A 408 12.95 -5.31 4.47
N TRP A 409 13.20 -4.34 5.34
CA TRP A 409 13.43 -2.94 4.96
C TRP A 409 14.60 -2.79 4.00
N ASN A 410 15.74 -3.39 4.34
CA ASN A 410 16.97 -3.29 3.56
C ASN A 410 16.91 -4.07 2.25
N TYR A 411 16.14 -5.16 2.18
CA TYR A 411 15.87 -5.87 0.92
C TYR A 411 15.10 -4.99 -0.07
N ILE A 412 14.10 -4.24 0.41
CA ILE A 412 13.34 -3.30 -0.43
C ILE A 412 14.26 -2.20 -0.94
N HIS A 413 15.00 -1.55 -0.05
CA HIS A 413 15.97 -0.53 -0.44
C HIS A 413 17.03 -1.07 -1.41
N CYS A 414 17.47 -2.33 -1.24
CA CYS A 414 18.37 -3.01 -2.18
C CYS A 414 17.77 -3.12 -3.60
N MET A 415 16.49 -3.49 -3.71
CA MET A 415 15.80 -3.55 -5.02
C MET A 415 15.77 -2.18 -5.72
N PHE A 416 15.69 -1.09 -4.96
CA PHE A 416 15.77 0.27 -5.48
C PHE A 416 17.20 0.79 -5.69
N GLY A 417 18.23 0.00 -5.33
CA GLY A 417 19.63 0.37 -5.49
C GLY A 417 20.21 1.21 -4.35
N ILE A 418 19.56 1.24 -3.18
CA ILE A 418 20.00 1.94 -1.97
C ILE A 418 20.79 0.97 -1.08
N ARG A 419 22.02 1.34 -0.73
CA ARG A 419 22.94 0.56 0.10
C ARG A 419 23.18 1.21 1.45
N TYR A 420 23.10 0.40 2.51
CA TYR A 420 23.54 0.70 3.86
C TYR A 420 24.94 0.11 4.07
N ASP A 421 25.95 0.96 4.27
CA ASP A 421 27.34 0.54 4.45
C ASP A 421 27.63 -0.20 5.77
N ASP A 422 26.71 -0.15 6.74
CA ASP A 422 26.79 -0.81 8.05
C ASP A 422 25.95 -2.10 8.12
N TYR A 423 25.36 -2.53 7.00
CA TYR A 423 24.48 -3.69 6.93
C TYR A 423 25.10 -4.85 6.13
N ASP A 424 25.06 -6.06 6.71
CA ASP A 424 25.45 -7.27 6.01
C ASP A 424 24.29 -7.83 5.17
N TYR A 425 24.32 -7.57 3.87
CA TYR A 425 23.33 -8.08 2.92
C TYR A 425 23.32 -9.63 2.80
N GLY A 426 24.31 -10.32 3.36
CA GLY A 426 24.27 -11.78 3.53
C GLY A 426 23.17 -12.26 4.48
N GLU A 427 22.71 -11.43 5.41
CA GLU A 427 21.61 -11.73 6.35
C GLU A 427 20.28 -11.97 5.59
N ILE A 428 20.04 -11.23 4.50
CA ILE A 428 18.76 -11.25 3.78
C ILE A 428 18.45 -12.63 3.23
N ASN A 429 19.42 -13.31 2.62
CA ASN A 429 19.24 -14.66 2.09
C ASN A 429 19.04 -15.73 3.17
N GLN A 430 19.47 -15.45 4.40
CA GLN A 430 19.31 -16.37 5.52
C GLN A 430 17.94 -16.23 6.18
N LEU A 431 17.42 -15.00 6.23
CA LEU A 431 16.17 -14.62 6.90
C LEU A 431 14.95 -14.63 5.99
N LEU A 432 15.09 -14.26 4.71
CA LEU A 432 13.98 -14.16 3.76
C LEU A 432 14.03 -15.31 2.76
N ASP A 433 13.10 -16.25 2.89
CA ASP A 433 12.96 -17.34 1.94
C ASP A 433 12.51 -16.84 0.54
N ARG A 434 12.61 -17.71 -0.46
CA ARG A 434 12.27 -17.37 -1.85
C ARG A 434 10.81 -16.95 -2.02
N SER A 435 9.86 -17.63 -1.38
CA SER A 435 8.44 -17.30 -1.51
C SER A 435 8.14 -15.92 -0.95
N PHE A 436 8.81 -15.57 0.15
CA PHE A 436 8.68 -14.28 0.77
C PHE A 436 9.33 -13.17 -0.05
N LYS A 437 10.53 -13.41 -0.61
CA LYS A 437 11.17 -12.48 -1.56
C LYS A 437 10.30 -12.22 -2.80
N VAL A 438 9.68 -13.26 -3.37
CA VAL A 438 8.73 -13.12 -4.49
C VAL A 438 7.56 -12.22 -4.08
N TYR A 439 6.93 -12.50 -2.93
CA TYR A 439 5.82 -11.69 -2.44
C TYR A 439 6.22 -10.21 -2.23
N ILE A 440 7.34 -9.95 -1.55
CA ILE A 440 7.86 -8.59 -1.30
C ILE A 440 8.08 -7.86 -2.63
N LYS A 441 8.80 -8.48 -3.57
CA LYS A 441 9.10 -7.88 -4.86
C LYS A 441 7.83 -7.60 -5.66
N THR A 442 6.87 -8.53 -5.68
CA THR A 442 5.60 -8.31 -6.38
C THR A 442 4.83 -7.15 -5.76
N VAL A 443 4.64 -7.12 -4.44
CA VAL A 443 3.88 -6.05 -3.77
C VAL A 443 4.53 -4.68 -3.93
N VAL A 444 5.85 -4.61 -3.89
CA VAL A 444 6.57 -3.33 -3.96
C VAL A 444 6.73 -2.82 -5.40
N CYS A 445 6.98 -3.70 -6.37
CA CYS A 445 7.37 -3.30 -7.72
C CYS A 445 6.22 -3.38 -8.73
N THR A 446 5.35 -4.38 -8.60
CA THR A 446 4.22 -4.65 -9.52
C THR A 446 2.99 -5.12 -8.72
N PRO A 447 2.48 -4.29 -7.78
CA PRO A 447 1.44 -4.70 -6.84
C PRO A 447 0.19 -5.24 -7.51
N GLU A 448 -0.16 -4.77 -8.70
CA GLU A 448 -1.28 -5.24 -9.51
C GLU A 448 -1.25 -6.74 -9.84
N LYS A 449 -0.08 -7.38 -9.75
CA LYS A 449 0.13 -8.82 -9.94
C LYS A 449 0.02 -9.64 -8.65
N THR A 450 -0.26 -9.01 -7.50
CA THR A 450 -0.35 -9.72 -6.22
C THR A 450 -1.57 -10.63 -6.20
N THR A 451 -1.36 -11.90 -5.86
CA THR A 451 -2.44 -12.90 -5.77
C THR A 451 -2.59 -13.47 -4.37
N LYS A 452 -3.78 -13.99 -4.07
CA LYS A 452 -4.04 -14.71 -2.81
C LYS A 452 -3.10 -15.89 -2.63
N ARG A 453 -2.75 -16.58 -3.72
CA ARG A 453 -1.79 -17.70 -3.69
C ARG A 453 -0.41 -17.25 -3.21
N MET A 454 0.09 -16.11 -3.69
CA MET A 454 1.36 -15.56 -3.18
C MET A 454 1.24 -15.23 -1.69
N TYR A 455 0.16 -14.57 -1.29
CA TYR A 455 -0.11 -14.22 0.11
C TYR A 455 -0.16 -15.44 1.04
N ASP A 456 -0.82 -16.53 0.62
CA ASP A 456 -0.94 -17.76 1.39
C ASP A 456 0.37 -18.60 1.37
N SER A 457 1.25 -18.38 0.39
CA SER A 457 2.44 -19.20 0.18
C SER A 457 3.58 -18.92 1.17
N PHE A 458 3.79 -17.66 1.56
CA PHE A 458 4.82 -17.25 2.52
C PHE A 458 4.27 -17.27 3.95
N TRP A 459 5.15 -17.56 4.92
CA TRP A 459 4.85 -17.48 6.36
C TRP A 459 3.50 -18.12 6.72
N ARG A 460 3.34 -19.40 6.36
CA ARG A 460 2.07 -20.12 6.47
C ARG A 460 1.56 -20.26 7.91
N GLN A 461 2.46 -20.16 8.87
CA GLN A 461 2.18 -20.30 10.30
C GLN A 461 1.98 -18.97 11.02
N PHE A 462 2.32 -17.86 10.36
CA PHE A 462 2.18 -16.54 10.94
C PHE A 462 0.73 -16.08 10.85
N GLU A 463 0.35 -15.26 11.82
CA GLU A 463 -0.98 -14.67 11.84
C GLU A 463 -1.18 -13.68 10.69
N HIS A 464 -2.44 -13.48 10.30
CA HIS A 464 -2.77 -12.44 9.32
C HIS A 464 -2.37 -11.03 9.79
N SER A 465 -2.42 -10.78 11.10
CA SER A 465 -1.92 -9.55 11.73
C SER A 465 -0.43 -9.33 11.40
N GLU A 466 0.42 -10.35 11.51
CA GLU A 466 1.84 -10.28 11.18
C GLU A 466 2.06 -10.07 9.67
N LYS A 467 1.21 -10.65 8.81
CA LYS A 467 1.26 -10.38 7.37
C LYS A 467 0.84 -8.94 7.03
N VAL A 468 -0.12 -8.37 7.76
CA VAL A 468 -0.46 -6.93 7.64
C VAL A 468 0.72 -6.07 8.11
N HIS A 469 1.37 -6.43 9.22
CA HIS A 469 2.56 -5.76 9.74
C HIS A 469 3.69 -5.71 8.69
N VAL A 470 3.95 -6.82 8.01
CA VAL A 470 4.91 -6.85 6.90
C VAL A 470 4.52 -5.88 5.79
N ASN A 471 3.24 -5.79 5.44
CA ASN A 471 2.79 -4.81 4.44
C ASN A 471 3.01 -3.37 4.90
N LEU A 472 2.94 -3.07 6.20
CA LEU A 472 3.31 -1.75 6.73
C LEU A 472 4.80 -1.44 6.50
N LEU A 473 5.69 -2.39 6.77
CA LEU A 473 7.13 -2.25 6.47
C LEU A 473 7.37 -2.05 4.97
N LEU A 474 6.66 -2.83 4.13
CA LEU A 474 6.78 -2.78 2.68
C LEU A 474 6.47 -1.39 2.12
N VAL A 475 5.35 -0.81 2.57
CA VAL A 475 4.89 0.48 2.04
C VAL A 475 5.73 1.64 2.53
N GLU A 476 6.18 1.62 3.78
CA GLU A 476 7.02 2.68 4.33
C GLU A 476 8.43 2.68 3.74
N ALA A 477 9.08 1.50 3.63
CA ALA A 477 10.39 1.39 2.99
C ALA A 477 10.33 1.82 1.51
N ARG A 478 9.27 1.42 0.80
CA ARG A 478 9.03 1.86 -0.58
C ARG A 478 8.88 3.38 -0.66
N MET A 479 8.01 3.98 0.15
CA MET A 479 7.78 5.42 0.16
C MET A 479 9.07 6.19 0.47
N GLN A 480 9.84 5.74 1.47
CA GLN A 480 11.11 6.37 1.83
C GLN A 480 12.11 6.30 0.66
N ALA A 481 12.25 5.16 -0.01
CA ALA A 481 13.14 5.04 -1.17
C ALA A 481 12.77 6.01 -2.31
N GLU A 482 11.48 6.08 -2.66
CA GLU A 482 10.98 7.01 -3.70
C GLU A 482 11.25 8.48 -3.31
N LEU A 483 10.98 8.85 -2.05
CA LEU A 483 11.25 10.20 -1.54
C LEU A 483 12.73 10.54 -1.59
N LEU A 484 13.63 9.66 -1.13
CA LEU A 484 15.06 9.94 -1.10
C LEU A 484 15.62 10.29 -2.48
N TYR A 485 15.20 9.57 -3.52
CA TYR A 485 15.63 9.90 -4.89
C TYR A 485 15.13 11.26 -5.37
N ALA A 486 13.85 11.58 -5.15
CA ALA A 486 13.29 12.87 -5.54
C ALA A 486 13.88 14.03 -4.74
N LEU A 487 13.99 13.89 -3.41
CA LEU A 487 14.56 14.90 -2.53
C LEU A 487 16.04 15.16 -2.83
N ARG A 488 16.81 14.11 -3.15
CA ARG A 488 18.19 14.26 -3.62
C ARG A 488 18.28 15.04 -4.93
N ALA A 489 17.36 14.79 -5.88
CA ALA A 489 17.30 15.54 -7.13
C ALA A 489 16.91 17.01 -6.90
N ILE A 490 15.96 17.27 -5.99
CA ILE A 490 15.57 18.63 -5.59
C ILE A 490 16.75 19.36 -4.94
N THR A 491 17.46 18.71 -4.02
CA THR A 491 18.66 19.30 -3.39
C THR A 491 19.70 19.68 -4.44
N ARG A 492 19.99 18.80 -5.39
CA ARG A 492 20.93 19.04 -6.51
C ARG A 492 20.48 20.13 -7.47
N TYR A 493 19.19 20.46 -7.52
CA TYR A 493 18.70 21.61 -8.27
C TYR A 493 18.88 22.92 -7.49
N MET A 494 18.72 22.88 -6.17
CA MET A 494 18.84 24.05 -5.29
C MET A 494 20.29 24.50 -5.07
N THR A 495 21.25 23.59 -5.26
CA THR A 495 22.70 23.81 -5.16
C THR A 495 23.32 23.91 -6.54
#